data_AF-A0A553LAL3-F1
#
_entry.id   AF-A0A553LAL3-F1
#
_cell.length_a   1.000
_cell.length_b   1.000
_cell.length_c   1.000
_cell.angle_alpha   90.00
_cell.angle_beta   90.00
_cell.angle_gamma   90.00
#
_symmetry.space_group_name_H-M   'P 1'
#
loop_
_entity.id
_entity.type
_entity.pdbx_description
1 polymer ?
#
loop_
_entity_poly.entity_id
_entity_poly.type
_entity_poly.pdbx_seq_one_letter_code
_entity_poly.pdbx_strand_id
1 'polypeptide(L)'
;MISFGVIGFLVLVLIYFVVRQQSMQAELNKLRNQMKSLDSQSKFSLGALVMLSGQMQKIYQARLDSLQKHALMSNDDHRLASFIIGQVEFVIMQCCEKRATVEEALHKGLANTDLDMEQINKYIAKQPSEIRIPWCKNTVGGFVAACHNLTSERVKAKDPRELDETTPSS
;
A
#
# COMPACT_ATOMS: atom_id res chain seq x y z
N MET A 1 66.48 -31.20 -10.16
CA MET A 1 66.23 -30.17 -9.12
C MET A 1 65.14 -29.18 -9.53
N ILE A 2 65.17 -28.63 -10.74
CA ILE A 2 64.15 -27.67 -11.25
C ILE A 2 62.74 -28.29 -11.30
N SER A 3 62.60 -29.54 -11.72
CA SER A 3 61.33 -30.25 -11.85
C SER A 3 60.58 -30.44 -10.51
N PHE A 4 61.30 -30.67 -9.41
CA PHE A 4 60.67 -30.77 -8.07
C PHE A 4 60.14 -29.41 -7.57
N GLY A 5 60.80 -28.30 -7.92
CA GLY A 5 60.32 -26.95 -7.60
C GLY A 5 59.04 -26.59 -8.34
N VAL A 6 58.93 -26.95 -9.62
CA VAL A 6 57.72 -26.71 -10.43
C VAL A 6 56.54 -27.50 -9.88
N ILE A 7 56.75 -28.76 -9.47
CA ILE A 7 55.71 -29.59 -8.85
C ILE A 7 55.21 -28.99 -7.54
N GLY A 8 56.12 -28.54 -6.66
CA GLY A 8 55.74 -27.87 -5.41
C GLY A 8 54.94 -26.59 -5.64
N PHE A 9 55.34 -25.78 -6.63
CA PHE A 9 54.62 -24.56 -6.99
C PHE A 9 53.21 -24.85 -7.54
N LEU A 10 53.08 -25.86 -8.39
CA LEU A 10 51.80 -26.26 -9.00
C LEU A 10 50.81 -26.75 -7.93
N VAL A 11 51.28 -27.48 -6.92
CA VAL A 11 50.47 -27.90 -5.77
C VAL A 11 49.99 -26.71 -4.94
N LEU A 12 50.85 -25.71 -4.69
CA LEU A 12 50.49 -24.50 -3.96
C LEU A 12 49.39 -23.70 -4.69
N VAL A 13 49.49 -23.58 -6.01
CA VAL A 13 48.48 -22.90 -6.83
C VAL A 13 47.14 -23.64 -6.78
N LEU A 14 47.14 -24.96 -6.83
CA LEU A 14 45.92 -25.76 -6.70
C LEU A 14 45.23 -25.55 -5.35
N ILE A 15 45.99 -25.55 -4.25
CA ILE A 15 45.44 -25.29 -2.91
C ILE A 15 44.83 -23.89 -2.83
N TYR A 16 45.53 -22.86 -3.32
CA TYR A 16 45.01 -21.49 -3.35
C TYR A 16 43.71 -21.38 -4.15
N PHE A 17 43.67 -22.01 -5.33
CA PHE A 17 42.49 -21.99 -6.20
C PHE A 17 41.29 -22.66 -5.52
N VAL A 18 41.50 -23.82 -4.89
CA VAL A 18 40.45 -24.54 -4.15
C VAL A 18 39.93 -23.70 -2.98
N VAL A 19 40.80 -23.09 -2.18
CA VAL A 19 40.38 -22.23 -1.06
C VAL A 19 39.56 -21.03 -1.55
N ARG A 20 39.98 -20.39 -2.64
CA ARG A 20 39.26 -19.25 -3.23
C ARG A 20 37.92 -19.65 -3.82
N GLN A 21 37.83 -20.85 -4.40
CA GLN A 21 36.58 -21.38 -4.95
C GLN A 21 35.60 -21.75 -3.83
N GLN A 22 36.09 -22.33 -2.73
CA GLN A 22 35.30 -22.61 -1.54
C GLN A 22 34.80 -21.34 -0.85
N SER A 23 35.64 -20.30 -0.73
CA SER A 23 35.22 -19.02 -0.14
C SER A 23 34.11 -18.36 -0.97
N MET A 24 34.24 -18.35 -2.29
CA MET A 24 33.19 -17.85 -3.19
C MET A 24 31.89 -18.65 -3.09
N GLN A 25 31.96 -19.98 -3.05
CA GLN A 25 30.78 -20.83 -2.89
C GLN A 25 30.11 -20.62 -1.53
N ALA A 26 30.90 -20.43 -0.47
CA ALA A 26 30.38 -20.13 0.85
C ALA A 26 29.65 -18.78 0.88
N GLU A 27 30.19 -17.75 0.23
CA GLU A 27 29.53 -16.45 0.07
C GLU A 27 28.23 -16.56 -0.74
N LEU A 28 28.25 -17.28 -1.87
CA LEU A 28 27.05 -17.50 -2.68
C LEU A 28 25.95 -18.25 -1.90
N ASN A 29 26.32 -19.25 -1.12
CA ASN A 29 25.37 -19.98 -0.27
C ASN A 29 24.80 -19.07 0.83
N LYS A 30 25.63 -18.22 1.45
CA LYS A 30 25.15 -17.21 2.42
C LYS A 30 24.18 -16.23 1.77
N LEU A 31 24.53 -15.65 0.62
CA LEU A 31 23.66 -14.73 -0.12
C LEU A 31 22.35 -15.41 -0.52
N ARG A 32 22.40 -16.65 -1.00
CA ARG A 32 21.21 -17.41 -1.39
C ARG A 32 20.30 -17.68 -0.21
N ASN A 33 20.86 -18.02 0.96
CA ASN A 33 20.10 -18.24 2.18
C ASN A 33 19.48 -16.94 2.70
N GLN A 34 20.23 -15.83 2.67
CA GLN A 34 19.72 -14.50 3.00
C GLN A 34 18.59 -14.10 2.06
N MET A 35 18.75 -14.32 0.75
CA MET A 35 17.71 -14.02 -0.23
C MET A 35 16.45 -14.85 0.00
N LYS A 36 16.57 -16.15 0.29
CA LYS A 36 15.43 -17.00 0.64
C LYS A 36 14.73 -16.55 1.91
N SER A 37 15.49 -16.15 2.93
CA SER A 37 14.94 -15.64 4.18
C SER A 37 14.24 -14.30 3.99
N LEU A 38 14.78 -13.41 3.17
CA LEU A 38 14.16 -12.13 2.85
C LEU A 38 12.88 -12.33 2.01
N ASP A 39 12.89 -13.27 1.07
CA ASP A 39 11.71 -13.59 0.26
C ASP A 39 10.58 -14.18 1.12
N SER A 40 10.89 -15.11 2.04
CA SER A 40 9.88 -15.67 2.94
C SER A 40 9.34 -14.62 3.92
N GLN A 41 10.22 -13.75 4.46
CA GLN A 41 9.81 -12.65 5.33
C GLN A 41 8.93 -11.63 4.59
N SER A 42 9.28 -11.30 3.35
CA SER A 42 8.49 -10.42 2.48
C SER A 42 7.10 -10.99 2.25
N LYS A 43 7.00 -12.27 1.86
CA LYS A 43 5.72 -12.97 1.67
C LYS A 43 4.88 -12.99 2.94
N PHE A 44 5.49 -13.25 4.09
CA PHE A 44 4.80 -13.20 5.38
C PHE A 44 4.28 -11.79 5.68
N SER A 45 5.10 -10.76 5.49
CA SER A 45 4.70 -9.38 5.73
C SER A 45 3.58 -8.92 4.79
N LEU A 46 3.61 -9.35 3.52
CA LEU A 46 2.58 -9.05 2.54
C LEU A 46 1.27 -9.77 2.88
N GLY A 47 1.33 -11.04 3.31
CA GLY A 47 0.17 -11.78 3.81
C GLY A 47 -0.45 -11.14 5.05
N ALA A 48 0.37 -10.70 6.01
CA ALA A 48 -0.10 -9.97 7.20
C ALA A 48 -0.74 -8.62 6.81
N LEU A 49 -0.17 -7.90 5.85
CA LEU A 49 -0.71 -6.65 5.33
C LEU A 49 -2.09 -6.85 4.68
N VAL A 50 -2.26 -7.90 3.86
CA VAL A 50 -3.55 -8.26 3.24
C VAL A 50 -4.59 -8.63 4.30
N MET A 51 -4.19 -9.39 5.32
CA MET A 51 -5.09 -9.73 6.42
C MET A 51 -5.56 -8.47 7.19
N LEU A 52 -4.63 -7.55 7.48
CA LEU A 52 -4.93 -6.30 8.16
C LEU A 52 -5.76 -5.35 7.29
N SER A 53 -5.49 -5.27 5.99
CA SER A 53 -6.29 -4.45 5.06
C SER A 53 -7.72 -4.98 4.96
N GLY A 54 -7.91 -6.30 4.93
CA GLY A 54 -9.24 -6.93 4.98
C GLY A 54 -9.99 -6.63 6.28
N GLN A 55 -9.31 -6.63 7.44
CA GLN A 55 -9.92 -6.20 8.71
C GLN A 55 -10.30 -4.72 8.68
N MET A 56 -9.42 -3.87 8.15
CA MET A 56 -9.65 -2.43 8.07
C MET A 56 -10.81 -2.10 7.12
N GLN A 57 -10.90 -2.81 5.99
CA GLN A 57 -12.03 -2.73 5.07
C GLN A 57 -13.35 -3.07 5.76
N LYS A 58 -13.41 -4.13 6.56
CA LYS A 58 -14.62 -4.48 7.33
C LYS A 58 -15.00 -3.39 8.34
N ILE A 59 -14.01 -2.81 9.03
CA ILE A 59 -14.24 -1.71 9.98
C ILE A 59 -14.80 -0.48 9.25
N TYR A 60 -14.24 -0.14 8.09
CA TYR A 60 -14.71 0.97 7.28
C TYR A 60 -16.11 0.73 6.72
N GLN A 61 -16.43 -0.48 6.27
CA GLN A 61 -17.79 -0.84 5.85
C GLN A 61 -18.78 -0.73 7.01
N ALA A 62 -18.44 -1.26 8.19
CA ALA A 62 -19.31 -1.17 9.37
C ALA A 62 -19.57 0.29 9.79
N ARG A 63 -18.57 1.17 9.68
CA ARG A 63 -18.71 2.61 9.93
C ARG A 63 -19.54 3.32 8.85
N LEU A 64 -19.38 2.93 7.59
CA LEU A 64 -20.18 3.48 6.50
C LEU A 64 -21.67 3.09 6.67
N ASP A 65 -21.94 1.83 7.01
CA ASP A 65 -23.29 1.33 7.25
C ASP A 65 -23.95 2.03 8.46
N SER A 66 -23.19 2.35 9.51
CA SER A 66 -23.73 3.15 10.62
C SER A 66 -24.06 4.57 10.17
N LEU A 67 -23.21 5.22 9.36
CA LEU A 67 -23.47 6.55 8.81
C LEU A 67 -24.72 6.59 7.91
N GLN A 68 -24.99 5.51 7.17
CA GLN A 68 -26.20 5.37 6.36
C GLN A 68 -27.46 5.26 7.24
N LYS A 69 -27.40 4.47 8.31
CA LYS A 69 -28.52 4.33 9.28
C LYS A 69 -28.86 5.64 9.96
N HIS A 70 -27.88 6.51 10.16
CA HIS A 70 -28.07 7.86 10.70
C HIS A 70 -28.56 8.88 9.65
N ALA A 71 -28.89 8.46 8.41
CA ALA A 71 -29.42 9.29 7.33
C ALA A 71 -28.54 10.48 6.92
N LEU A 72 -27.25 10.47 7.25
CA LEU A 72 -26.34 11.58 6.97
C LEU A 72 -25.80 11.59 5.51
N MET A 73 -26.24 10.68 4.64
CA MET A 73 -25.57 10.43 3.35
C MET A 73 -26.56 10.13 2.22
N SER A 74 -26.42 10.82 1.09
CA SER A 74 -27.19 10.55 -0.14
C SER A 74 -26.90 9.14 -0.64
N ASN A 75 -27.90 8.44 -1.20
CA ASN A 75 -27.80 7.04 -1.63
C ASN A 75 -26.70 6.81 -2.68
N ASP A 76 -26.49 7.79 -3.56
CA ASP A 76 -25.45 7.75 -4.60
C ASP A 76 -24.04 7.94 -4.00
N ASP A 77 -23.89 8.83 -3.02
CA ASP A 77 -22.63 9.04 -2.31
C ASP A 77 -22.25 7.82 -1.46
N HIS A 78 -23.25 7.13 -0.89
CA HIS A 78 -23.07 5.87 -0.18
C HIS A 78 -22.58 4.76 -1.12
N ARG A 79 -23.18 4.63 -2.31
CA ARG A 79 -22.78 3.62 -3.29
C ARG A 79 -21.32 3.81 -3.73
N LEU A 80 -20.91 5.06 -3.98
CA LEU A 80 -19.52 5.40 -4.35
C LEU A 80 -18.55 5.12 -3.19
N ALA A 81 -18.87 5.56 -1.98
CA ALA A 81 -18.02 5.35 -0.81
C ALA A 81 -17.90 3.85 -0.46
N SER A 82 -19.00 3.10 -0.52
CA SER A 82 -19.03 1.66 -0.27
C SER A 82 -18.18 0.89 -1.28
N PHE A 83 -18.24 1.29 -2.56
CA PHE A 83 -17.36 0.73 -3.59
C PHE A 83 -15.88 1.02 -3.31
N ILE A 84 -15.51 2.28 -3.05
CA ILE A 84 -14.12 2.67 -2.76
C ILE A 84 -13.58 1.89 -1.56
N ILE A 85 -14.36 1.80 -0.48
CA ILE A 85 -13.99 1.06 0.73
C ILE A 85 -13.90 -0.45 0.45
N GLY A 86 -14.82 -0.99 -0.36
CA GLY A 86 -14.82 -2.40 -0.77
C GLY A 86 -13.60 -2.79 -1.62
N GLN A 87 -12.92 -1.81 -2.22
CA GLN A 87 -11.69 -2.01 -2.99
C GLN A 87 -10.41 -1.74 -2.19
N VAL A 88 -10.50 -1.42 -0.89
CA VAL A 88 -9.31 -1.06 -0.08
C VAL A 88 -8.28 -2.18 -0.02
N GLU A 89 -8.73 -3.41 0.23
CA GLU A 89 -7.85 -4.58 0.24
C GLU A 89 -7.15 -4.79 -1.12
N PHE A 90 -7.93 -4.70 -2.21
CA PHE A 90 -7.43 -4.85 -3.58
C PHE A 90 -6.40 -3.78 -3.94
N VAL A 91 -6.68 -2.51 -3.63
CA VAL A 91 -5.78 -1.38 -3.89
C VAL A 91 -4.47 -1.54 -3.13
N ILE A 92 -4.53 -1.86 -1.83
CA ILE A 92 -3.34 -2.07 -1.00
C ILE A 92 -2.50 -3.23 -1.58
N MET A 93 -3.13 -4.33 -1.97
CA MET A 93 -2.46 -5.47 -2.58
C MET A 93 -1.81 -5.11 -3.93
N GLN A 94 -2.51 -4.43 -4.84
CA GLN A 94 -1.94 -4.02 -6.13
C GLN A 94 -0.77 -3.04 -5.98
N CYS A 95 -0.86 -2.11 -5.02
CA CYS A 95 0.22 -1.17 -4.75
C CYS A 95 1.45 -1.85 -4.13
N CYS A 96 1.24 -2.83 -3.23
CA CYS A 96 2.33 -3.54 -2.56
C CYS A 96 2.99 -4.62 -3.44
N GLU A 97 2.22 -5.36 -4.23
CA GLU A 97 2.76 -6.42 -5.10
C GLU A 97 3.29 -5.89 -6.43
N LYS A 98 2.53 -5.02 -7.10
CA LYS A 98 2.82 -4.59 -8.47
C LYS A 98 3.42 -3.19 -8.55
N ARG A 99 3.61 -2.51 -7.42
CA ARG A 99 4.04 -1.10 -7.35
C ARG A 99 3.18 -0.18 -8.23
N ALA A 100 1.92 -0.56 -8.44
CA ALA A 100 0.95 0.25 -9.17
C ALA A 100 0.58 1.48 -8.33
N THR A 101 0.11 2.53 -9.01
CA THR A 101 -0.49 3.67 -8.31
C THR A 101 -1.89 3.31 -7.81
N VAL A 102 -2.42 4.07 -6.85
CA VAL A 102 -3.78 3.88 -6.32
C VAL A 102 -4.80 4.07 -7.45
N GLU A 103 -4.61 5.07 -8.31
CA GLU A 103 -5.50 5.31 -9.46
C GLU A 103 -5.51 4.14 -10.46
N GLU A 104 -4.35 3.55 -10.76
CA GLU A 104 -4.27 2.37 -11.63
C GLU A 104 -4.93 1.14 -10.99
N ALA A 105 -4.74 0.96 -9.68
CA ALA A 105 -5.37 -0.14 -8.94
C ALA A 105 -6.88 0.05 -8.90
N LEU A 106 -7.36 1.27 -8.67
CA LEU A 106 -8.78 1.59 -8.66
C LEU A 106 -9.38 1.38 -10.05
N HIS A 107 -8.76 1.91 -11.11
CA HIS A 107 -9.20 1.70 -12.49
C HIS A 107 -9.30 0.20 -12.85
N LYS A 108 -8.39 -0.65 -12.35
CA LYS A 108 -8.50 -2.12 -12.51
C LYS A 108 -9.66 -2.72 -11.74
N GLY A 109 -9.98 -2.20 -10.55
CA GLY A 109 -11.16 -2.59 -9.78
C GLY A 109 -12.47 -2.16 -10.43
N LEU A 110 -12.48 -1.03 -11.14
CA LEU A 110 -13.64 -0.51 -11.87
C LEU A 110 -13.96 -1.32 -13.14
N ALA A 111 -13.01 -2.06 -13.70
CA ALA A 111 -13.18 -2.76 -14.98
C ALA A 111 -14.37 -3.75 -15.02
N ASN A 112 -14.86 -4.20 -13.86
CA ASN A 112 -16.01 -5.11 -13.74
C ASN A 112 -17.26 -4.44 -13.12
N THR A 113 -17.31 -3.10 -13.06
CA THR A 113 -18.37 -2.36 -12.37
C THR A 113 -18.94 -1.27 -13.27
N ASP A 114 -20.22 -0.93 -13.12
CA ASP A 114 -20.87 0.19 -13.85
C ASP A 114 -20.44 1.59 -13.38
N LEU A 115 -19.40 1.68 -12.55
CA LEU A 115 -18.90 2.93 -11.97
C LEU A 115 -17.73 3.42 -12.81
N ASP A 116 -17.69 4.73 -13.06
CA ASP A 116 -16.62 5.36 -13.83
C ASP A 116 -15.65 6.14 -12.92
N MET A 117 -14.38 6.19 -13.32
CA MET A 117 -13.33 6.89 -12.56
C MET A 117 -13.63 8.39 -12.47
N GLU A 118 -14.30 8.97 -13.48
CA GLU A 118 -14.77 10.35 -13.41
C GLU A 118 -15.78 10.59 -12.28
N GLN A 119 -16.68 9.63 -12.01
CA GLN A 119 -17.68 9.77 -10.95
C GLN A 119 -17.01 9.77 -9.58
N ILE A 120 -15.99 8.94 -9.39
CA ILE A 120 -15.17 8.91 -8.17
C ILE A 120 -14.40 10.23 -8.00
N ASN A 121 -13.77 10.73 -9.05
CA ASN A 121 -13.06 12.01 -8.97
C ASN A 121 -14.00 13.19 -8.71
N LYS A 122 -15.20 13.22 -9.32
CA LYS A 122 -16.23 14.23 -9.04
C LYS A 122 -16.72 14.14 -7.59
N TYR A 123 -16.86 12.93 -7.04
CA TYR A 123 -17.21 12.73 -5.64
C TYR A 123 -16.13 13.26 -4.69
N ILE A 124 -14.86 12.94 -4.96
CA ILE A 124 -13.75 13.37 -4.09
C ILE A 124 -13.43 14.86 -4.23
N ALA A 125 -13.70 15.46 -5.39
CA ALA A 125 -13.62 16.91 -5.56
C ALA A 125 -14.60 17.67 -4.66
N LYS A 126 -15.75 17.07 -4.31
CA LYS A 126 -16.75 17.65 -3.38
C LYS A 126 -16.39 17.46 -1.90
N GLN A 127 -15.43 16.60 -1.60
CA GLN A 127 -15.00 16.34 -0.21
C GLN A 127 -14.04 17.44 0.29
N PRO A 128 -13.96 17.66 1.61
CA PRO A 128 -13.06 18.64 2.20
C PRO A 128 -11.59 18.30 1.94
N SER A 129 -10.73 19.30 2.11
CA SER A 129 -9.28 19.23 1.85
C SER A 129 -8.59 18.07 2.59
N GLU A 130 -9.11 17.68 3.76
CA GLU A 130 -8.65 16.55 4.58
C GLU A 130 -8.78 15.18 3.88
N ILE A 131 -9.69 15.04 2.90
CA ILE A 131 -9.85 13.83 2.07
C ILE A 131 -9.17 14.03 0.70
N ARG A 132 -9.34 15.21 0.10
CA ARG A 132 -8.82 15.51 -1.24
C ARG A 132 -7.30 15.49 -1.31
N ILE A 133 -6.61 16.10 -0.34
CA ILE A 133 -5.15 16.22 -0.35
C ILE A 133 -4.48 14.83 -0.23
N PRO A 134 -4.87 13.95 0.72
CA PRO A 134 -4.31 12.59 0.78
C PRO A 134 -4.62 11.75 -0.46
N TRP A 135 -5.80 11.92 -1.05
CA TRP A 135 -6.19 11.22 -2.28
C TRP A 135 -5.30 11.60 -3.47
N CYS A 136 -5.09 12.91 -3.70
CA CYS A 136 -4.25 13.41 -4.80
C CYS A 136 -2.77 13.00 -4.68
N LYS A 137 -2.30 12.61 -3.49
CA LYS A 137 -0.93 12.08 -3.33
C LYS A 137 -0.74 10.72 -4.02
N ASN A 138 -1.82 10.01 -4.36
CA ASN A 138 -1.78 8.73 -5.09
C ASN A 138 -0.84 7.68 -4.43
N THR A 139 -0.76 7.72 -3.09
CA THR A 139 0.02 6.77 -2.28
C THR A 139 -0.92 5.90 -1.45
N VAL A 140 -0.50 4.69 -1.12
CA VAL A 140 -1.27 3.77 -0.25
C VAL A 140 -1.66 4.44 1.07
N GLY A 141 -0.71 5.13 1.72
CA GLY A 141 -0.96 5.83 2.97
C GLY A 141 -1.94 7.00 2.80
N GLY A 142 -1.88 7.72 1.68
CA GLY A 142 -2.82 8.79 1.36
C GLY A 142 -4.23 8.27 1.10
N PHE A 143 -4.36 7.15 0.39
CA PHE A 143 -5.63 6.47 0.15
C PHE A 143 -6.26 5.92 1.43
N VAL A 144 -5.48 5.25 2.27
CA VAL A 144 -5.92 4.77 3.60
C VAL A 144 -6.42 5.93 4.47
N ALA A 145 -5.68 7.05 4.49
CA ALA A 145 -6.10 8.24 5.24
C ALA A 145 -7.39 8.84 4.67
N ALA A 146 -7.54 8.88 3.34
CA ALA A 146 -8.76 9.33 2.69
C ALA A 146 -9.96 8.43 3.04
N CYS A 147 -9.81 7.11 2.99
CA CYS A 147 -10.84 6.15 3.40
C CYS A 147 -11.20 6.25 4.89
N HIS A 148 -10.21 6.48 5.75
CA HIS A 148 -10.44 6.72 7.17
C HIS A 148 -11.26 7.99 7.39
N ASN A 149 -10.89 9.09 6.73
CA ASN A 149 -11.57 10.37 6.83
C ASN A 149 -12.98 10.33 6.22
N LEU A 150 -13.18 9.55 5.15
CA LEU A 150 -14.49 9.32 4.53
C LEU A 150 -15.47 8.60 5.46
N THR A 151 -14.95 7.72 6.32
CA THR A 151 -15.73 6.92 7.28
C THR A 151 -15.74 7.53 8.69
N SER A 152 -15.08 8.68 8.87
CA SER A 152 -15.02 9.40 10.15
C SER A 152 -16.17 10.39 10.23
N GLU A 153 -17.01 10.27 11.26
CA GLU A 153 -18.10 11.21 11.57
C GLU A 153 -17.61 12.67 11.66
N ARG A 154 -16.33 12.89 11.96
CA ARG A 154 -15.75 14.22 12.16
C ARG A 154 -15.71 15.08 10.90
N VAL A 155 -15.61 14.47 9.72
CA VAL A 155 -15.44 15.23 8.47
C VAL A 155 -16.76 15.83 7.99
N LYS A 156 -17.91 15.22 8.33
CA LYS A 156 -19.23 15.84 8.09
C LYS A 156 -19.65 16.83 9.17
N ALA A 157 -19.01 16.80 10.35
CA ALA A 157 -19.28 17.76 11.43
C ALA A 157 -18.56 19.11 11.24
N LYS A 158 -17.65 19.23 10.26
CA LYS A 158 -16.85 20.43 9.99
C LYS A 158 -17.38 21.24 8.80
N ASP A 159 -18.71 21.35 8.69
CA ASP A 159 -19.42 22.49 8.07
C ASP A 159 -20.89 22.43 8.53
N PRO A 160 -21.34 23.30 9.46
CA PRO A 160 -21.47 24.74 9.24
C PRO A 160 -20.93 25.55 10.43
N ARG A 161 -19.78 26.21 10.27
CA ARG A 161 -19.26 27.33 11.12
C ARG A 161 -17.76 27.61 10.88
N GLU A 162 -17.36 27.83 9.64
CA GLU A 162 -16.26 28.78 9.41
C GLU A 162 -16.89 30.06 8.81
N LEU A 163 -16.65 31.18 9.48
CA LEU A 163 -17.03 32.56 9.11
C LEU A 163 -18.47 33.01 9.38
N ASP A 164 -18.85 33.06 10.65
CA ASP A 164 -19.46 34.29 11.17
C ASP A 164 -18.59 34.76 12.35
N GLU A 165 -18.31 36.06 12.42
CA GLU A 165 -17.41 36.74 13.39
C GLU A 165 -15.89 36.56 13.23
N THR A 166 -15.35 37.05 12.11
CA THR A 166 -14.14 37.89 12.22
C THR A 166 -14.49 39.35 11.91
N THR A 167 -14.63 40.12 13.01
CA THR A 167 -14.64 41.59 13.21
C THR A 167 -15.91 42.39 12.83
N PRO A 168 -16.39 43.36 13.67
CA PRO A 168 -15.56 44.32 14.44
C PRO A 168 -16.00 44.67 15.89
N SER A 169 -15.18 45.49 16.55
CA SER A 169 -15.45 46.42 17.68
C SER A 169 -15.39 45.93 19.14
N SER A 170 -14.25 46.19 19.80
CA SER A 170 -14.09 47.29 20.78
C SER A 170 -12.61 47.48 21.13
#